data_AF-A0A0R2PNP2-F1
#
_entry.id   AF-A0A0R2PNP2-F1
#
_cell.length_a   1.000
_cell.length_b   1.000
_cell.length_c   1.000
_cell.angle_alpha   90.00
_cell.angle_beta   90.00
_cell.angle_gamma   90.00
#
_symmetry.space_group_name_H-M   'P 1'
#
loop_
_entity.id
_entity.type
_entity.pdbx_description
1 polymer ?
#
loop_
_entity_poly.entity_id
_entity_poly.type
_entity_poly.pdbx_seq_one_letter_code
_entity_poly.pdbx_strand_id
1 'polypeptide(L)'
;MTASTTMQFAAVARLIANEVQRFGLLAPSFRSPPRVVGVNRTVRRREGGGVVAVALRDRPFVAILGDMIEGVVVVNQLSAPDSDHVRTALWSILSLHGYVATHEVDHSTHVQQPRVA
;
A
#
# COMPACT_ATOMS: atom_id res chain seq x y z
N MET A 1 10.15 -6.03 -21.21
CA MET A 1 10.62 -4.71 -20.73
C MET A 1 9.97 -4.46 -19.37
N THR A 2 10.72 -4.51 -18.28
CA THR A 2 10.22 -4.18 -16.93
C THR A 2 9.93 -2.67 -16.88
N ALA A 3 8.69 -2.29 -16.61
CA ALA A 3 8.34 -0.88 -16.46
C ALA A 3 9.12 -0.24 -15.30
N SER A 4 9.61 0.99 -15.47
CA SER A 4 10.23 1.78 -14.39
C SER A 4 9.30 1.86 -13.17
N THR A 5 9.87 1.81 -11.96
CA THR A 5 9.14 1.91 -10.67
C THR A 5 8.16 3.08 -10.64
N THR A 6 8.51 4.22 -11.25
CA THR A 6 7.63 5.39 -11.34
C THR A 6 6.37 5.11 -12.17
N MET A 7 6.50 4.38 -13.28
CA MET A 7 5.35 3.99 -14.12
C MET A 7 4.44 3.01 -13.39
N GLN A 8 5.04 2.01 -12.71
CA GLN A 8 4.28 1.06 -11.89
C GLN A 8 3.55 1.77 -10.75
N PHE A 9 4.23 2.69 -10.04
CA PHE A 9 3.61 3.52 -9.01
C PHE A 9 2.40 4.30 -9.54
N ALA A 10 2.53 4.96 -10.69
CA ALA A 10 1.43 5.71 -11.29
C ALA A 10 0.26 4.81 -11.70
N ALA A 11 0.53 3.60 -12.20
CA ALA A 11 -0.48 2.62 -12.55
C ALA A 11 -1.23 2.10 -11.32
N VAL A 12 -0.51 1.69 -10.28
CA VAL A 12 -1.07 1.26 -9.00
C VAL A 12 -1.87 2.38 -8.34
N ALA A 13 -1.38 3.63 -8.38
CA ALA A 13 -2.08 4.76 -7.79
C ALA A 13 -3.47 4.97 -8.40
N ARG A 14 -3.59 4.83 -9.74
CA ARG A 14 -4.88 4.90 -10.42
C ARG A 14 -5.77 3.72 -10.08
N LEU A 15 -5.21 2.51 -10.06
CA LEU A 15 -5.95 1.29 -9.70
C LEU A 15 -6.54 1.41 -8.29
N ILE A 16 -5.72 1.72 -7.28
CA ILE A 16 -6.19 1.89 -5.90
C ILE A 16 -7.22 3.02 -5.81
N ALA A 17 -6.99 4.17 -6.45
CA ALA A 17 -7.94 5.27 -6.39
C ALA A 17 -9.32 4.89 -6.95
N ASN A 18 -9.37 4.10 -8.03
CA ASN A 18 -10.63 3.63 -8.62
C ASN A 18 -11.35 2.65 -7.70
N GLU A 19 -10.62 1.68 -7.14
CA GLU A 19 -11.22 0.64 -6.29
C GLU A 19 -11.69 1.20 -4.93
N VAL A 20 -10.93 2.13 -4.35
CA VAL A 20 -11.34 2.84 -3.13
C VAL A 20 -12.63 3.64 -3.35
N GLN A 21 -12.78 4.30 -4.51
CA GLN A 21 -14.03 4.97 -4.86
C GLN A 21 -15.19 3.98 -5.03
N ARG A 22 -14.95 2.79 -5.61
CA ARG A 22 -15.95 1.73 -5.73
C ARG A 22 -16.40 1.18 -4.37
N PHE A 23 -15.53 1.22 -3.37
CA PHE A 23 -15.88 0.90 -1.98
C PHE A 23 -16.66 2.02 -1.27
N GLY A 24 -16.92 3.16 -1.93
CA GLY A 24 -17.56 4.32 -1.31
C GLY A 24 -16.66 5.11 -0.38
N LEU A 25 -15.34 4.94 -0.49
CA LEU A 25 -14.34 5.60 0.35
C LEU A 25 -13.66 6.78 -0.37
N LEU A 26 -13.03 7.66 0.40
CA LEU A 26 -12.27 8.80 -0.11
C LEU A 26 -10.92 8.32 -0.66
N ALA A 27 -10.74 8.39 -1.97
CA ALA A 27 -9.48 8.05 -2.62
C ALA A 27 -8.40 9.13 -2.36
N PRO A 28 -7.23 8.76 -1.81
CA PRO A 28 -6.15 9.70 -1.63
C PRO A 28 -5.47 10.05 -2.96
N SER A 29 -4.97 11.28 -3.05
CA SER A 29 -3.99 11.66 -4.06
C SER A 29 -2.63 11.10 -3.71
N PHE A 30 -2.16 10.11 -4.46
CA PHE A 30 -0.81 9.58 -4.30
C PHE A 30 0.25 10.51 -4.94
N ARG A 31 1.37 10.69 -4.24
CA ARG A 31 2.50 11.54 -4.65
C ARG A 31 3.84 10.88 -4.31
N SER A 32 4.91 11.36 -4.93
CA SER A 32 6.28 10.97 -4.60
C SER A 32 7.26 12.08 -5.01
N PRO A 33 8.36 12.31 -4.25
CA PRO A 33 8.66 11.76 -2.92
C PRO A 33 7.89 12.50 -1.81
N PRO A 34 7.92 12.00 -0.56
CA PRO A 34 7.51 12.78 0.61
C PRO A 34 8.37 14.05 0.74
N ARG A 35 7.77 15.15 1.22
CA ARG A 35 8.48 16.42 1.43
C ARG A 35 9.16 16.53 2.80
N VAL A 36 9.07 15.46 3.59
CA VAL A 36 9.75 15.34 4.88
C VAL A 36 10.95 14.42 4.67
N VAL A 37 12.12 14.86 5.13
CA VAL A 37 13.37 14.11 4.97
C VAL A 37 13.36 12.88 5.88
N GLY A 38 13.87 11.75 5.40
CA GLY A 38 14.06 10.53 6.20
C GLY A 38 12.80 9.71 6.48
N VAL A 39 11.65 10.06 5.89
CA VAL A 39 10.41 9.27 6.07
C VAL A 39 10.00 8.55 4.79
N ASN A 40 9.49 7.33 4.97
CA ASN A 40 9.02 6.49 3.86
C ASN A 40 7.65 6.91 3.34
N ARG A 41 6.80 7.47 4.21
CA ARG A 41 5.43 7.88 3.89
C ARG A 41 5.03 9.11 4.70
N THR A 42 4.32 10.04 4.06
CA THR A 42 3.60 11.11 4.76
C THR A 42 2.14 11.11 4.37
N VAL A 43 1.25 11.39 5.31
CA VAL A 43 -0.18 11.55 5.07
C VAL A 43 -0.62 12.94 5.50
N ARG A 44 -1.32 13.65 4.62
CA ARG A 44 -1.98 14.92 4.94
C ARG A 44 -3.46 14.80 4.63
N ARG A 45 -4.29 14.76 5.67
CA ARG A 45 -5.75 14.75 5.56
C ARG A 45 -6.29 16.13 5.17
N ARG A 46 -7.40 16.15 4.45
CA ARG A 46 -8.14 17.34 4.02
C ARG A 46 -9.63 16.99 3.99
N GLU A 47 -10.50 17.99 4.00
CA GLU A 47 -11.91 17.75 3.69
C GLU A 47 -12.03 17.11 2.30
N GLY A 48 -12.81 16.02 2.19
CA GLY A 48 -12.97 15.27 0.93
C GLY A 48 -11.78 14.37 0.55
N GLY A 49 -10.80 14.13 1.44
CA GLY A 49 -9.80 13.08 1.24
C GLY A 49 -8.42 13.38 1.83
N GLY A 50 -7.36 13.09 1.08
CA GLY A 50 -6.00 13.30 1.57
C GLY A 50 -4.92 13.14 0.53
N VAL A 51 -3.71 13.54 0.89
CA VAL A 51 -2.50 13.30 0.11
C VAL A 51 -1.66 12.26 0.83
N VAL A 52 -1.28 11.21 0.11
CA VAL A 52 -0.33 10.19 0.59
C VAL A 52 0.90 10.30 -0.30
N ALA A 53 2.03 10.71 0.28
CA ALA A 53 3.30 10.75 -0.44
C ALA A 53 4.18 9.58 0.01
N VAL A 54 4.79 8.87 -0.93
CA VAL A 54 5.56 7.63 -0.68
C VAL A 54 6.95 7.72 -1.32
N ALA A 55 7.97 7.30 -0.58
CA ALA A 55 9.34 7.17 -1.08
C ALA A 55 9.46 5.91 -1.96
N LEU A 56 10.02 6.07 -3.17
CA LEU A 56 10.15 4.98 -4.15
C LEU A 56 11.56 4.42 -4.28
N ARG A 57 12.59 5.21 -3.91
CA ARG A 57 14.00 4.83 -4.06
C ARG A 57 14.42 3.95 -2.89
N ASP A 58 15.32 3.01 -3.14
CA ASP A 58 15.95 2.15 -2.13
C ASP A 58 14.94 1.33 -1.31
N ARG A 59 13.78 1.02 -1.92
CA ARG A 59 12.70 0.29 -1.29
C ARG A 59 12.15 -0.80 -2.19
N PRO A 60 11.84 -1.98 -1.63
CA PRO A 60 11.16 -3.01 -2.39
C PRO A 60 9.76 -2.53 -2.77
N PHE A 61 9.32 -2.87 -3.98
CA PHE A 61 8.05 -2.35 -4.51
C PHE A 61 6.85 -2.71 -3.61
N VAL A 62 6.85 -3.91 -3.02
CA VAL A 62 5.79 -4.32 -2.06
C VAL A 62 5.67 -3.40 -0.85
N ALA A 63 6.77 -2.81 -0.36
CA ALA A 63 6.71 -1.85 0.75
C ALA A 63 6.07 -0.52 0.33
N ILE A 64 6.24 -0.14 -0.95
CA ILE A 64 5.55 1.02 -1.54
C ILE A 64 4.05 0.73 -1.61
N LEU A 65 3.65 -0.47 -2.05
CA LEU A 65 2.24 -0.89 -2.09
C LEU A 65 1.59 -0.86 -0.71
N GLY A 66 2.27 -1.42 0.30
CA GLY A 66 1.80 -1.38 1.69
C GLY A 66 1.60 0.04 2.21
N ASP A 67 2.53 0.95 1.89
CA ASP A 67 2.38 2.37 2.25
C ASP A 67 1.19 3.05 1.55
N MET A 68 0.89 2.66 0.32
CA MET A 68 -0.28 3.18 -0.39
C MET A 68 -1.59 2.69 0.24
N ILE A 69 -1.66 1.39 0.58
CA ILE A 69 -2.81 0.77 1.24
C ILE A 69 -3.04 1.39 2.62
N GLU A 70 -2.00 1.49 3.45
CA GLU A 70 -2.14 2.13 4.77
C GLU A 70 -2.51 3.61 4.65
N GLY A 71 -2.07 4.28 3.59
CA GLY A 71 -2.50 5.64 3.27
C GLY A 71 -4.02 5.76 3.13
N VAL A 72 -4.67 4.78 2.48
CA VAL A 72 -6.14 4.73 2.33
C VAL A 72 -6.82 4.60 3.69
N VAL A 73 -6.37 3.66 4.52
CA VAL A 73 -6.91 3.42 5.87
C VAL A 73 -6.80 4.68 6.71
N VAL A 74 -5.62 5.29 6.74
CA VAL A 74 -5.34 6.49 7.54
C VAL A 74 -6.19 7.67 7.07
N VAL A 75 -6.32 7.90 5.76
CA VAL A 75 -7.13 9.00 5.20
C VAL A 75 -8.61 8.84 5.54
N ASN A 76 -9.13 7.62 5.46
CA ASN A 76 -10.55 7.31 5.73
C ASN A 76 -10.85 7.07 7.21
N GLN A 77 -9.84 7.12 8.09
CA GLN A 77 -9.98 6.92 9.54
C GLN A 77 -10.65 5.59 9.90
N LEU A 78 -10.38 4.54 9.12
CA LEU A 78 -11.00 3.23 9.35
C LEU A 78 -10.42 2.58 10.61
N SER A 79 -11.30 2.02 11.44
CA SER A 79 -10.95 1.17 12.58
C SER A 79 -11.14 -0.32 12.22
N ALA A 80 -10.76 -1.22 13.12
CA ALA A 80 -11.17 -2.62 13.00
C ALA A 80 -12.71 -2.74 13.13
N PRO A 81 -13.36 -3.65 12.39
CA PRO A 81 -12.79 -4.59 11.41
C PRO A 81 -12.61 -4.00 10.00
N ASP A 82 -13.24 -2.87 9.67
CA ASP A 82 -13.28 -2.31 8.31
C ASP A 82 -11.90 -2.06 7.71
N SER A 83 -10.95 -1.60 8.52
CA SER A 83 -9.58 -1.39 8.09
C SER A 83 -8.89 -2.69 7.62
N ASP A 84 -9.25 -3.84 8.21
CA ASP A 84 -8.70 -5.15 7.82
C ASP A 84 -9.34 -5.66 6.52
N HIS A 85 -10.66 -5.51 6.40
CA HIS A 85 -11.37 -5.81 5.16
C HIS A 85 -10.82 -5.01 3.97
N VAL A 86 -10.59 -3.71 4.14
CA VAL A 86 -10.05 -2.84 3.08
C VAL A 86 -8.62 -3.22 2.71
N ARG A 87 -7.76 -3.54 3.69
CA ARG A 87 -6.40 -4.03 3.41
C ARG A 87 -6.44 -5.32 2.60
N THR A 88 -7.24 -6.28 3.05
CA THR A 88 -7.38 -7.59 2.39
C THR A 88 -7.89 -7.44 0.97
N ALA A 89 -8.91 -6.60 0.75
CA ALA A 89 -9.46 -6.33 -0.57
C ALA A 89 -8.43 -5.69 -1.50
N LEU A 90 -7.72 -4.64 -1.05
CA LEU A 90 -6.72 -3.97 -1.87
C LEU A 90 -5.51 -4.87 -2.19
N TRP A 91 -5.01 -5.66 -1.23
CA TRP A 91 -3.96 -6.64 -1.51
C TRP A 91 -4.41 -7.70 -2.53
N SER A 92 -5.65 -8.17 -2.43
CA SER A 92 -6.22 -9.13 -3.38
C SER A 92 -6.29 -8.52 -4.78
N ILE A 93 -6.75 -7.29 -4.91
CA ILE A 93 -6.80 -6.55 -6.18
C ILE A 93 -5.40 -6.40 -6.78
N LEU A 94 -4.39 -6.02 -5.99
CA LEU A 94 -3.02 -5.88 -6.48
C LEU A 94 -2.43 -7.22 -6.94
N SER A 95 -2.77 -8.31 -6.25
CA SER A 95 -2.36 -9.67 -6.63
C SER A 95 -3.01 -10.09 -7.95
N LEU A 96 -4.32 -9.86 -8.10
CA LEU A 96 -5.07 -10.14 -9.34
C LEU A 96 -4.52 -9.37 -10.56
N HIS A 97 -3.97 -8.18 -10.33
CA HIS A 97 -3.35 -7.35 -11.38
C HIS A 97 -1.85 -7.62 -11.56
N GLY A 98 -1.28 -8.62 -10.87
CA GLY A 98 0.10 -9.06 -11.02
C GLY A 98 1.15 -8.16 -10.37
N TYR A 99 0.76 -7.26 -9.47
CA TYR A 99 1.71 -6.40 -8.72
C TYR A 99 2.32 -7.12 -7.50
N VAL A 100 1.67 -8.19 -7.04
CA VAL A 100 2.13 -9.02 -5.92
C VAL A 100 1.97 -10.47 -6.34
N ALA A 101 3.04 -11.26 -6.18
CA ALA A 101 2.97 -12.70 -6.36
C ALA A 101 2.43 -13.33 -5.07
N THR A 102 1.29 -14.01 -5.13
CA THR A 102 0.87 -14.97 -4.11
C THR A 102 1.80 -16.17 -4.20
N HIS A 103 2.80 -16.22 -3.32
CA HIS A 103 3.44 -17.49 -3.00
C HIS A 103 2.55 -18.16 -1.96
N GLU A 104 2.09 -19.38 -2.21
CA GLU A 104 1.59 -20.22 -1.13
C GLU A 104 2.68 -20.25 -0.04
N VAL A 105 2.32 -19.84 1.17
CA VAL A 105 3.24 -19.95 2.29
C VAL A 105 3.39 -21.44 2.55
N ASP A 106 4.52 -22.01 2.16
CA ASP A 106 4.87 -23.37 2.55
C ASP A 106 5.03 -23.39 4.08
N HIS A 107 3.97 -23.85 4.77
CA HIS A 107 3.94 -24.02 6.22
C HIS A 107 4.94 -25.07 6.71
N SER A 108 5.69 -25.74 5.82
CA SER A 108 6.79 -26.65 6.15
C SER A 108 8.04 -25.94 6.69
N THR A 109 8.10 -24.61 6.67
CA THR A 109 9.23 -23.88 7.23
C THR A 109 9.10 -23.77 8.76
N HIS A 110 9.69 -24.71 9.49
CA HIS A 110 9.88 -24.58 10.93
C HIS A 110 10.70 -23.31 11.23
N VAL A 111 10.05 -22.29 11.79
CA VAL A 111 10.75 -21.14 12.38
C VAL A 111 11.50 -21.66 13.60
N GLN A 112 12.80 -21.89 13.44
CA GLN A 112 13.70 -22.19 14.55
C GLN A 112 13.75 -20.94 15.44
N GLN A 113 13.03 -20.97 16.55
CA GLN A 113 13.05 -19.87 17.52
C GLN A 113 14.50 -19.61 17.96
N PRO A 114 14.97 -18.36 17.97
CA PRO A 114 16.28 -18.06 18.52
C PRO A 114 16.24 -18.42 20.01
N ARG A 115 17.10 -19.37 20.42
CA ARG A 115 17.37 -19.61 21.84
C ARG A 115 18.05 -18.34 22.37
N VAL A 116 17.28 -17.55 23.10
CA VAL A 116 17.83 -16.53 24.00
C VAL A 116 18.66 -17.28 25.05
N ALA A 117 19.95 -16.89 25.14
CA ALA A 117 20.89 -17.35 26.15
C ALA A 117 20.69 -16.60 27.47
#